data_AF-A0A3M1KVY1-F1
#
_entry.id   AF-A0A3M1KVY1-F1
#
_cell.length_a   1.000
_cell.length_b   1.000
_cell.length_c   1.000
_cell.angle_alpha   90.00
_cell.angle_beta   90.00
_cell.angle_gamma   90.00
#
_symmetry.space_group_name_H-M   'P 1'
#
loop_
_entity.id
_entity.type
_entity.pdbx_description
1 polymer ?
#
loop_
_entity_poly.entity_id
_entity_poly.type
_entity_poly.pdbx_seq_one_letter_code
_entity_poly.pdbx_strand_id
1 'polypeptide(L)' 'IRFNTISEFQKWYSNELVPKSDSQAFINVPIKNIQGEYMVLRPCSLVAIRVEPIFYGSVERS' A
#
# COMPACT_ATOMS: atom_id res chain seq x y z
N ILE A 1 -3.35 4.55 -3.57
CA ILE A 1 -2.64 3.24 -3.68
C ILE A 1 -3.65 2.15 -3.39
N ARG A 2 -3.65 1.04 -4.15
CA ARG A 2 -4.57 -0.08 -3.94
C ARG A 2 -3.78 -1.38 -3.82
N PHE A 3 -4.12 -2.17 -2.82
CA PHE A 3 -3.67 -3.56 -2.67
C PHE A 3 -4.80 -4.46 -3.15
N ASN A 4 -4.49 -5.59 -3.79
CA ASN A 4 -5.54 -6.49 -4.27
C ASN A 4 -6.24 -7.20 -3.12
N THR A 5 -5.51 -7.46 -2.03
CA THR A 5 -6.04 -8.10 -0.83
C THR A 5 -5.46 -7.45 0.42
N ILE A 6 -6.15 -7.60 1.55
CA ILE A 6 -5.64 -7.15 2.85
C ILE A 6 -4.37 -7.91 3.26
N SER A 7 -4.23 -9.18 2.85
CA SER A 7 -3.05 -10.00 3.13
C SER A 7 -1.80 -9.47 2.43
N GLU A 8 -1.92 -8.98 1.20
CA GLU A 8 -0.80 -8.33 0.50
C GLU A 8 -0.35 -7.06 1.23
N PHE A 9 -1.30 -6.25 1.71
CA PHE A 9 -0.99 -5.09 2.53
C PHE A 9 -0.25 -5.49 3.81
N GLN A 10 -0.77 -6.47 4.55
CA GLN A 10 -0.15 -6.95 5.80
C GLN A 10 1.27 -7.47 5.56
N LYS A 11 1.50 -8.21 4.48
CA LYS A 11 2.83 -8.72 4.12
C LYS A 11 3.81 -7.59 3.83
N TRP A 12 3.40 -6.58 3.07
CA TRP A 12 4.26 -5.42 2.79
C TRP A 12 4.50 -4.58 4.04
N TYR A 13 3.46 -4.31 4.82
CA TYR A 13 3.55 -3.53 6.06
C TYR A 13 4.55 -4.16 7.04
N SER A 14 4.42 -5.45 7.33
CA SER A 14 5.26 -6.14 8.30
C SER A 14 6.69 -6.41 7.82
N ASN A 15 6.90 -6.66 6.53
CA ASN A 15 8.22 -7.07 6.01
C ASN A 15 9.04 -5.90 5.44
N GLU A 16 8.40 -4.86 4.91
CA GLU A 16 9.10 -3.75 4.27
C GLU A 16 9.04 -2.48 5.12
N LEU A 17 7.84 -2.10 5.58
CA LEU A 17 7.66 -0.82 6.25
C LEU A 17 8.11 -0.83 7.71
N VAL A 18 7.62 -1.76 8.52
CA VAL A 18 7.90 -1.84 9.97
C VAL A 18 9.40 -1.97 10.26
N PRO A 19 10.16 -2.87 9.60
CA PRO A 19 11.59 -3.04 9.88
C PRO A 19 12.44 -1.83 9.48
N LYS A 20 11.91 -0.96 8.62
CA LYS A 20 12.58 0.24 8.12
C LYS A 20 11.94 1.51 8.66
N SER A 21 11.15 1.43 9.73
CA SER A 21 10.33 2.54 10.24
C SER A 21 11.12 3.79 10.62
N ASP A 22 12.37 3.64 11.04
CA ASP A 22 13.33 4.72 11.34
C ASP A 22 14.19 5.13 10.14
N SER A 23 14.07 4.43 9.01
CA SER A 23 14.91 4.63 7.84
C SER A 23 14.56 5.92 7.10
N GLN A 24 15.62 6.64 6.76
CA GLN A 24 15.58 7.77 5.83
C GLN A 24 15.61 7.32 4.36
N ALA A 25 15.85 6.04 4.09
CA ALA A 25 15.85 5.52 2.72
C ALA A 25 14.43 5.45 2.16
N PHE A 26 14.33 5.54 0.83
CA PHE A 26 13.08 5.32 0.13
C PHE A 26 12.76 3.83 0.06
N ILE A 27 11.53 3.46 0.38
CA ILE A 27 10.99 2.11 0.15
C ILE A 27 9.93 2.17 -0.94
N ASN A 28 9.85 1.13 -1.77
CA ASN A 28 8.79 1.02 -2.76
C ASN A 28 7.46 0.64 -2.11
N VAL A 29 6.40 1.33 -2.53
CA VAL A 29 5.03 0.94 -2.24
C VAL A 29 4.50 0.15 -3.43
N PRO A 30 4.03 -1.09 -3.24
CA PRO A 30 3.53 -1.89 -4.34
C PRO A 30 2.23 -1.26 -4.90
N ILE A 31 2.33 -0.69 -6.10
CA ILE A 31 1.19 -0.22 -6.88
C ILE A 31 1.04 -1.16 -8.08
N LYS A 32 -0.15 -1.75 -8.24
CA LYS A 32 -0.43 -2.68 -9.35
C LYS A 32 -1.17 -2.04 -10.53
N ASN A 33 -1.65 -0.80 -10.37
CA ASN A 33 -2.63 -0.21 -11.28
C ASN A 33 -2.07 0.94 -12.14
N ILE A 34 -0.75 1.16 -12.16
CA ILE A 34 -0.16 2.21 -12.98
C ILE A 34 1.05 1.64 -13.74
N GLN A 35 0.94 1.59 -15.07
CA GLN A 35 2.03 1.12 -15.93
C GLN A 35 3.10 2.22 -16.04
N GLY A 36 4.35 1.85 -15.81
CA GLY A 36 5.50 2.76 -15.95
C GLY A 36 5.77 3.69 -14.75
N GLU A 37 4.94 3.63 -13.70
CA GLU A 37 5.14 4.43 -12.48
C GLU A 37 5.48 3.56 -11.28
N TYR A 38 6.31 4.11 -10.39
CA TYR A 38 6.60 3.55 -9.08
C TYR A 38 6.36 4.62 -8.03
N MET A 39 5.84 4.21 -6.87
CA MET A 39 5.71 5.10 -5.73
C MET A 39 6.69 4.67 -4.65
N VAL A 40 7.43 5.65 -4.15
CA VAL A 40 8.29 5.48 -3.00
C VAL A 40 7.80 6.33 -1.84
N LEU A 41 8.06 5.86 -0.63
CA LEU A 41 7.87 6.65 0.58
C LEU A 41 9.10 6.56 1.45
N ARG A 42 9.23 7.55 2.35
CA ARG A 42 10.24 7.55 3.41
C ARG A 42 9.57 7.13 4.71
N PRO A 43 9.87 5.94 5.27
CA PRO A 43 9.18 5.44 6.45
C PRO A 43 9.28 6.37 7.65
N CYS A 44 10.45 6.99 7.89
CA CYS A 44 10.63 7.88 9.03
C CYS A 44 9.80 9.18 8.97
N SER A 45 9.22 9.52 7.81
CA SER A 45 8.36 10.69 7.62
C SER A 45 6.87 10.32 7.57
N LEU A 46 6.53 9.04 7.78
CA LEU A 46 5.17 8.55 7.73
C LEU A 46 4.47 8.78 9.07
N VAL A 47 3.42 9.61 9.06
CA VAL A 47 2.66 9.96 10.28
C VAL A 47 1.63 8.89 10.64
N ALA A 48 0.87 8.42 9.64
CA ALA A 48 -0.16 7.41 9.85
C ALA A 48 -0.51 6.71 8.52
N ILE A 49 -1.07 5.50 8.64
CA ILE A 49 -1.67 4.76 7.52
C ILE A 49 -3.14 4.49 7.84
N ARG A 50 -4.02 4.82 6.89
CA ARG A 50 -5.43 4.43 6.92
C ARG A 50 -5.70 3.45 5.79
N VAL A 51 -6.27 2.30 6.11
CA VAL A 51 -6.67 1.27 5.14
C VAL A 51 -8.18 1.09 5.23
N GLU A 52 -8.86 1.25 4.09
CA GLU A 52 -10.30 1.10 3.97
C GLU A 52 -10.61 -0.01 2.95
N PRO A 53 -11.54 -0.93 3.26
CA PRO A 53 -12.01 -1.90 2.27
C PRO A 53 -12.76 -1.18 1.13
N ILE A 54 -12.52 -1.60 -0.10
CA ILE A 54 -13.25 -1.11 -1.27
C ILE A 54 -14.29 -2.17 -1.64
N PHE A 55 -15.55 -1.86 -1.41
CA PHE A 55 -16.67 -2.69 -1.88
C PHE A 55 -17.09 -2.21 -3.26
N TYR A 56 -16.88 -3.03 -4.29
CA TYR A 56 -17.54 -2.79 -5.58
C TYR A 56 -19.01 -3.14 -5.39
N GLY A 57 -19.89 -2.14 -5.42
CA GLY A 57 -21.32 -2.35 -5.30
C GLY A 57 -21.81 -3.33 -6.36
N SER A 58 -22.57 -4.34 -5.94
CA SER A 58 -23.24 -5.26 -6.86
C SER A 58 -24.36 -4.51 -7.56
N VAL A 59 -24.04 -3.83 -8.66
CA VAL A 59 -25.05 -3.42 -9.65
C VAL A 59 -24.71 -4.16 -10.93
N GLU A 60 -24.95 -5.47 -10.92
CA GLU A 60 -25.33 -6.18 -12.13
C GLU A 60 -26.68 -5.58 -12.55
N ARG A 61 -26.67 -4.69 -13.56
CA ARG A 61 -27.91 -4.33 -14.23
C ARG A 61 -28.31 -5.53 -15.07
N SER A 62 -29.31 -6.26 -14.59
CA SER A 62 -30.07 -7.30 -15.30
C SER A 62 -30.54 -6.85 -16.66
#